data_AF-A0AAJ3U3A0-F1
#
_entry.id   AF-A0AAJ3U3A0-F1
#
_cell.length_a   1.000
_cell.length_b   1.000
_cell.length_c   1.000
_cell.angle_alpha   90.00
_cell.angle_beta   90.00
_cell.angle_gamma   90.00
#
_symmetry.space_group_name_H-M   'P 1'
#
loop_
_entity.id
_entity.type
_entity.pdbx_description
1 polymer ?
#
loop_
_entity_poly.entity_id
_entity_poly.type
_entity_poly.pdbx_seq_one_letter_code
_entity_poly.pdbx_strand_id
1 'polypeptide(L)'
;MTDQRPRYGELATPEEQRRAAGLPPVAEVVAPSAPVSDPAPAAPAPARPSSVDRFATIALLAYGLVNVVVTGLSYLDIVPVMNQTMGMLGIEGEFTNYAAGRTWGTIAAVVLAVGWCVTAALSIRRLRRGRLTWWVPLVGAVITLGIASFCLVVPMMGDPAFIAYLDQATGVR
;
A
#
# COMPACT_ATOMS: atom_id res chain seq x y z
N MET A 1 51.14 33.55 55.31
CA MET A 1 50.00 33.05 54.50
C MET A 1 49.26 34.25 53.96
N THR A 2 49.58 34.67 52.74
CA THR A 2 48.90 35.77 52.05
C THR A 2 47.68 35.20 51.32
N ASP A 3 46.49 35.53 51.83
CA ASP A 3 45.19 35.05 51.35
C ASP A 3 44.80 35.84 50.08
N GLN A 4 45.32 35.40 48.93
CA GLN A 4 45.05 36.05 47.65
C GLN A 4 43.75 35.48 47.06
N ARG A 5 42.63 36.13 47.36
CA ARG A 5 41.31 35.79 46.81
C ARG A 5 41.16 36.38 45.40
N PRO A 6 40.58 35.66 44.43
CA PRO A 6 40.37 36.17 43.08
C PRO A 6 39.50 37.45 43.11
N ARG A 7 39.86 38.46 42.32
CA ARG A 7 39.08 39.71 42.24
C ARG A 7 37.83 39.48 41.39
N TYR A 8 36.78 40.21 41.72
CA TYR A 8 35.46 40.10 41.11
C TYR A 8 35.53 40.21 39.57
N GLY A 9 35.11 39.16 38.86
CA GLY A 9 35.11 39.09 37.39
C GLY A 9 36.09 38.09 36.78
N GLU A 10 37.03 37.53 37.54
CA GLU A 10 37.87 36.42 37.07
C GLU A 10 37.15 35.08 37.32
N LEU A 11 37.06 34.24 36.28
CA LEU A 11 36.54 32.88 36.41
C LEU A 11 37.52 32.07 37.26
N ALA A 12 37.05 31.54 38.38
CA ALA A 12 37.82 30.61 39.19
C ALA A 12 38.33 29.46 38.30
N THR A 13 39.61 29.13 38.43
CA THR A 13 40.17 28.03 37.67
C THR A 13 39.44 26.73 38.04
N PRO A 14 39.33 25.74 37.13
CA PRO A 14 38.66 24.48 37.42
C PRO A 14 39.20 23.76 38.67
N GLU A 15 40.46 23.99 39.01
CA GLU A 15 41.10 23.46 40.22
C GLU A 15 40.64 24.17 41.49
N GLU A 16 40.50 25.50 41.46
CA GLU A 16 39.99 26.30 42.58
C GLU A 16 38.51 26.03 42.85
N GLN A 17 37.70 25.88 41.79
CA GLN A 17 36.30 25.46 41.92
C GLN A 17 36.17 24.09 42.60
N ARG A 18 37.05 23.14 42.24
CA ARG A 18 37.07 21.81 42.86
C ARG A 18 37.46 21.85 44.33
N ARG A 19 38.47 22.65 44.68
CA ARG A 19 38.88 22.84 46.07
C ARG A 19 37.77 23.49 46.89
N ALA A 20 37.07 24.49 46.34
CA ALA A 20 35.91 25.09 46.99
C ALA A 20 34.75 24.09 47.16
N ALA A 21 34.58 23.15 46.22
CA ALA A 21 33.60 22.07 46.30
C ALA A 21 34.01 20.90 47.23
N GLY A 22 35.17 20.98 47.89
CA GLY A 22 35.66 19.93 48.78
C GLY A 22 36.05 18.62 48.09
N LEU A 23 36.28 18.66 46.77
CA LEU A 23 36.62 17.48 45.98
C LEU A 23 38.12 17.17 46.08
N PRO A 24 38.51 15.88 46.16
CA PRO A 24 39.92 15.49 46.23
C PRO A 24 40.70 15.92 44.98
N PRO A 25 42.04 16.10 45.08
CA PRO A 25 42.87 16.42 43.92
C PRO A 25 42.74 15.33 42.86
N VAL A 26 42.63 15.72 41.59
CA VAL A 26 42.71 14.75 40.49
C VAL A 26 44.14 14.25 40.47
N ALA A 27 44.38 13.07 41.02
CA ALA A 27 45.52 12.28 40.62
C ALA A 27 45.42 12.15 39.09
N GLU A 28 46.52 12.39 38.37
CA GLU A 28 46.60 12.01 36.96
C GLU A 28 46.50 10.49 36.89
N VAL A 29 45.27 10.00 36.90
CA VAL A 29 44.96 8.60 36.71
C VAL A 29 45.27 8.36 35.25
N VAL A 30 46.47 7.88 34.98
CA VAL A 30 46.72 7.08 33.79
C VAL A 30 45.75 5.91 33.91
N ALA A 31 44.56 6.08 33.34
CA ALA A 31 43.59 5.02 33.23
C ALA A 31 44.31 3.88 32.50
N PRO A 32 44.34 2.65 33.05
CA PRO A 32 44.69 1.50 32.26
C PRO A 32 43.85 1.58 30.99
N SER A 33 44.48 1.54 29.81
CA SER A 33 43.75 1.53 28.55
C SER A 33 42.75 0.39 28.62
N ALA A 34 41.48 0.73 28.84
CA ALA A 34 40.39 -0.22 28.73
C ALA A 34 40.54 -0.88 27.35
N PRO A 35 40.40 -2.21 27.23
CA PRO A 35 40.31 -2.82 25.91
C PRO A 35 39.25 -2.04 25.15
N VAL A 36 39.59 -1.59 23.95
CA VAL A 36 38.65 -0.93 23.05
C VAL A 36 37.52 -1.91 22.85
N SER A 37 36.42 -1.73 23.58
CA SER A 37 35.19 -2.45 23.30
C SER A 37 34.80 -2.04 21.89
N ASP A 38 34.76 -3.01 20.97
CA ASP A 38 34.20 -2.79 19.65
C ASP A 38 32.87 -2.03 19.78
N PRO A 39 32.61 -1.03 18.92
CA PRO A 39 31.36 -0.29 19.00
C PRO A 39 30.21 -1.28 18.97
N ALA A 40 29.46 -1.34 20.08
CA ALA A 40 28.27 -2.17 20.17
C ALA A 40 27.39 -1.87 18.93
N PRO A 41 26.86 -2.87 18.21
CA PRO A 41 26.06 -2.63 17.03
C PRO A 41 24.94 -1.64 17.39
N ALA A 42 24.97 -0.46 16.77
CA ALA A 42 23.91 0.51 16.93
C ALA A 42 22.60 -0.19 16.56
N ALA A 43 21.68 -0.31 17.52
CA ALA A 43 20.36 -0.88 17.28
C ALA A 43 19.79 -0.18 16.03
N PRO A 44 19.38 -0.91 14.98
CA PRO A 44 18.94 -0.29 13.75
C PRO A 44 17.81 0.68 14.07
N ALA A 45 18.03 1.95 13.74
CA ALA A 45 16.99 2.97 13.87
C ALA A 45 15.75 2.48 13.12
N PRO A 46 14.54 2.62 13.70
CA PRO A 46 13.32 2.16 13.04
C PRO A 46 13.26 2.81 11.65
N ALA A 47 13.29 1.97 10.61
CA ALA A 47 13.27 2.40 9.23
C ALA A 47 12.07 3.34 9.05
N ARG A 48 12.34 4.62 8.80
CA ARG A 48 11.27 5.59 8.56
C ARG A 48 10.46 5.09 7.35
N PRO A 49 9.12 5.03 7.43
CA PRO A 49 8.31 4.60 6.31
C PRO A 49 8.65 5.47 5.11
N SER A 50 9.05 4.87 4.00
CA SER A 50 9.51 5.63 2.84
C SER A 50 8.36 6.50 2.34
N SER A 51 8.60 7.81 2.18
CA SER A 51 7.60 8.73 1.63
C SER A 51 7.09 8.28 0.25
N VAL A 52 7.94 7.55 -0.48
CA VAL A 52 7.64 6.93 -1.77
C VAL A 52 6.57 5.83 -1.64
N ASP A 53 6.65 4.93 -0.65
CA ASP A 53 5.64 3.88 -0.46
C ASP A 53 4.25 4.46 -0.13
N ARG A 54 4.23 5.54 0.66
CA ARG A 54 3.01 6.29 0.97
C ARG A 54 2.41 6.91 -0.28
N PHE A 55 3.22 7.62 -1.06
CA PHE A 55 2.78 8.26 -2.31
C PHE A 55 2.27 7.21 -3.30
N ALA A 56 3.01 6.13 -3.51
CA ALA A 56 2.60 5.04 -4.41
C ALA A 56 1.28 4.40 -3.98
N THR A 57 1.10 4.13 -2.69
CA THR A 57 -0.15 3.56 -2.16
C THR A 57 -1.33 4.50 -2.39
N ILE A 58 -1.18 5.80 -2.11
CA ILE A 58 -2.24 6.79 -2.31
C ILE A 58 -2.57 6.93 -3.80
N ALA A 59 -1.55 7.01 -4.66
CA ALA A 59 -1.73 7.10 -6.11
C ALA A 59 -2.47 5.86 -6.66
N LEU A 60 -2.08 4.65 -6.24
CA LEU A 60 -2.75 3.40 -6.62
C LEU A 60 -4.20 3.34 -6.15
N LEU A 61 -4.48 3.78 -4.92
CA LEU A 61 -5.85 3.82 -4.40
C LEU A 61 -6.72 4.82 -5.16
N ALA A 62 -6.19 6.01 -5.45
CA ALA A 62 -6.90 7.04 -6.21
C ALA A 62 -7.16 6.59 -7.65
N TYR A 63 -6.15 6.05 -8.33
CA TYR A 63 -6.30 5.47 -9.66
C TYR A 63 -7.31 4.33 -9.66
N GLY A 64 -7.17 3.41 -8.69
CA GLY A 64 -8.09 2.28 -8.52
C GLY A 64 -9.53 2.72 -8.27
N LEU A 65 -9.74 3.82 -7.53
CA LEU A 65 -11.08 4.38 -7.28
C LEU A 65 -11.71 4.86 -8.58
N VAL A 66 -10.97 5.67 -9.34
CA VAL A 66 -11.45 6.17 -10.64
C VAL A 66 -11.78 5.00 -11.56
N ASN A 67 -10.90 4.00 -11.65
CA ASN A 67 -11.14 2.80 -12.43
C ASN A 67 -12.41 2.07 -11.98
N VAL A 68 -12.59 1.83 -10.67
CA VAL A 68 -13.76 1.13 -10.13
C VAL A 68 -15.05 1.89 -10.38
N VAL A 69 -15.04 3.22 -10.27
CA VAL A 69 -16.23 4.04 -10.56
C VAL A 69 -16.57 3.96 -12.06
N VAL A 70 -15.60 4.18 -12.93
CA VAL A 70 -15.83 4.14 -14.39
C VAL A 70 -16.28 2.75 -14.83
N THR A 71 -15.53 1.72 -14.49
CA THR A 71 -15.86 0.32 -14.84
C THR A 71 -17.16 -0.13 -14.18
N GLY A 72 -17.40 0.23 -12.93
CA GLY A 72 -18.63 -0.11 -12.22
C GLY A 72 -19.86 0.47 -12.91
N LEU A 73 -19.80 1.74 -13.34
CA LEU A 73 -20.87 2.36 -14.12
C LEU A 73 -21.04 1.67 -15.48
N SER A 74 -19.96 1.32 -16.17
CA SER A 74 -20.02 0.53 -17.40
C SER A 74 -20.66 -0.84 -17.20
N TYR A 75 -20.49 -1.49 -16.04
CA TYR A 75 -21.13 -2.78 -15.76
C TYR A 75 -22.62 -2.67 -15.44
N LEU A 76 -23.09 -1.51 -14.97
CA LEU A 76 -24.53 -1.26 -14.84
C LEU A 76 -25.22 -1.14 -16.22
N ASP A 77 -24.47 -0.74 -17.24
CA ASP A 77 -24.85 -0.80 -18.66
C ASP A 77 -24.03 -1.84 -19.41
N ILE A 78 -24.26 -3.12 -19.05
CA ILE A 78 -23.39 -4.23 -19.47
C ILE A 78 -23.43 -4.53 -20.98
N VAL A 79 -24.45 -4.10 -21.72
CA VAL A 79 -24.68 -4.53 -23.11
C VAL A 79 -23.54 -4.07 -24.03
N PRO A 80 -23.15 -2.78 -24.07
CA PRO A 80 -21.95 -2.34 -24.79
C PRO A 80 -20.68 -3.12 -24.42
N VAL A 81 -20.51 -3.45 -23.13
CA VAL A 81 -19.34 -4.20 -22.64
C VAL A 81 -19.34 -5.63 -23.19
N MET A 82 -20.49 -6.30 -23.20
CA MET A 82 -20.62 -7.65 -23.75
C MET A 82 -20.42 -7.67 -25.26
N ASN A 83 -21.00 -6.72 -25.98
CA ASN A 83 -20.81 -6.60 -27.44
C ASN A 83 -19.34 -6.36 -27.80
N GLN A 84 -18.67 -5.47 -27.06
CA GLN A 84 -17.24 -5.25 -27.23
C GLN A 84 -16.43 -6.54 -26.94
N THR A 85 -16.83 -7.29 -25.92
CA THR A 85 -16.20 -8.57 -25.57
C THR A 85 -16.41 -9.63 -26.65
N MET A 86 -17.63 -9.77 -27.17
CA MET A 86 -17.96 -10.66 -28.29
C MET A 86 -17.17 -10.29 -29.55
N GLY A 87 -17.07 -9.00 -29.87
CA GLY A 87 -16.25 -8.51 -30.99
C GLY A 87 -14.76 -8.82 -30.82
N MET A 88 -14.21 -8.70 -29.60
CA MET A 88 -12.83 -9.10 -29.30
C MET A 88 -12.61 -10.61 -29.44
N LEU A 89 -13.65 -11.42 -29.22
CA LEU A 89 -13.61 -12.89 -29.40
C LEU A 89 -13.91 -13.34 -30.84
N GLY A 90 -14.26 -12.42 -31.74
CA GLY A 90 -14.62 -12.73 -33.12
C GLY A 90 -16.01 -13.35 -33.29
N ILE A 91 -16.91 -13.14 -32.34
CA ILE A 91 -18.29 -13.62 -32.41
C ILE A 91 -19.09 -12.64 -33.26
N GLU A 92 -19.60 -13.11 -34.40
CA GLU A 92 -20.48 -12.35 -35.28
C GLU A 92 -21.91 -12.36 -34.73
N GLY A 93 -22.16 -11.50 -33.74
CA GLY A 93 -23.45 -11.37 -33.09
C GLY A 93 -23.46 -10.34 -31.97
N GLU A 94 -24.67 -9.90 -31.61
CA GLU A 94 -24.90 -8.99 -30.50
C GLU A 94 -25.33 -9.78 -29.26
N PHE A 95 -24.98 -9.27 -28.09
CA PHE A 95 -25.45 -9.81 -26.82
C PHE A 95 -26.97 -9.65 -26.73
N THR A 96 -27.66 -10.74 -26.43
CA THR A 96 -29.13 -10.80 -26.38
C THR A 96 -29.67 -11.21 -25.01
N ASN A 97 -28.83 -11.75 -24.12
CA ASN A 97 -29.22 -12.15 -22.77
C ASN A 97 -29.31 -10.96 -21.79
N TYR A 98 -30.16 -9.98 -22.10
CA TYR A 98 -30.26 -8.71 -21.37
C TYR A 98 -30.64 -8.87 -19.90
N ALA A 99 -31.55 -9.80 -19.59
CA ALA A 99 -32.00 -10.03 -18.22
C ALA A 99 -30.87 -10.54 -17.32
N ALA A 100 -30.16 -11.59 -17.76
CA ALA A 100 -28.99 -12.08 -17.04
C ALA A 100 -27.88 -11.03 -16.99
N GLY A 101 -27.65 -10.32 -18.11
CA GLY A 101 -26.70 -9.22 -18.18
C GLY A 101 -26.96 -8.16 -17.09
N ARG A 102 -28.19 -7.68 -16.96
CA ARG A 102 -28.57 -6.67 -15.95
C ARG A 102 -28.25 -7.15 -14.52
N THR A 103 -28.61 -8.39 -14.20
CA THR A 103 -28.38 -8.98 -12.88
C THR A 103 -26.88 -9.15 -12.61
N TRP A 104 -26.16 -9.81 -13.52
CA TRP A 104 -24.74 -10.10 -13.34
C TRP A 104 -23.85 -8.86 -13.43
N GLY A 105 -24.20 -7.87 -14.26
CA GLY A 105 -23.54 -6.58 -14.31
C GLY A 105 -23.70 -5.78 -13.01
N THR A 106 -24.90 -5.81 -12.41
CA THR A 106 -25.13 -5.23 -11.08
C THR A 106 -24.28 -5.92 -10.01
N ILE A 107 -24.24 -7.26 -10.02
CA ILE A 107 -23.40 -8.04 -9.09
C ILE A 107 -21.93 -7.68 -9.28
N ALA A 108 -21.44 -7.59 -10.52
CA ALA A 108 -20.07 -7.23 -10.84
C ALA A 108 -19.72 -5.82 -10.33
N ALA A 109 -20.63 -4.84 -10.51
CA ALA A 109 -20.46 -3.49 -10.00
C ALA A 109 -20.37 -3.46 -8.45
N VAL A 110 -21.21 -4.24 -7.77
CA VAL A 110 -21.16 -4.40 -6.30
C VAL A 110 -19.85 -5.05 -5.86
N VAL A 111 -19.39 -6.10 -6.55
CA VAL A 111 -18.10 -6.76 -6.28
C VAL A 111 -16.95 -5.77 -6.41
N LEU A 112 -16.93 -4.95 -7.47
CA LEU A 112 -15.91 -3.92 -7.66
C LEU A 112 -15.91 -2.91 -6.50
N ALA A 113 -17.09 -2.40 -6.13
CA ALA A 113 -17.22 -1.43 -5.04
C ALA A 113 -16.77 -2.01 -3.69
N VAL A 114 -17.23 -3.22 -3.35
CA VAL A 114 -16.87 -3.90 -2.09
C VAL A 114 -15.38 -4.25 -2.07
N GLY A 115 -14.87 -4.83 -3.16
CA GLY A 115 -13.46 -5.21 -3.27
C GLY A 115 -12.52 -4.01 -3.14
N TRP A 116 -12.88 -2.88 -3.75
CA TRP A 116 -12.14 -1.63 -3.58
C TRP A 116 -12.20 -1.11 -2.14
N CYS A 117 -13.37 -1.08 -1.51
CA CYS A 117 -13.53 -0.65 -0.12
C CYS A 117 -12.69 -1.50 0.85
N VAL A 118 -12.70 -2.82 0.69
CA VAL A 118 -11.87 -3.74 1.49
C VAL A 118 -10.38 -3.47 1.25
N THR A 119 -9.98 -3.33 -0.02
CA THR A 119 -8.58 -3.04 -0.40
C THR A 119 -8.10 -1.71 0.19
N ALA A 120 -8.92 -0.66 0.12
CA ALA A 120 -8.63 0.64 0.69
C ALA A 120 -8.53 0.57 2.22
N ALA A 121 -9.46 -0.10 2.89
CA ALA A 121 -9.46 -0.26 4.34
C ALA A 121 -8.20 -1.01 4.83
N LEU A 122 -7.82 -2.10 4.16
CA LEU A 122 -6.61 -2.86 4.47
C LEU A 122 -5.33 -2.04 4.22
N SER A 123 -5.29 -1.30 3.12
CA SER A 123 -4.17 -0.42 2.77
C SER A 123 -3.99 0.70 3.81
N ILE A 124 -5.07 1.42 4.15
CA ILE A 124 -5.05 2.47 5.17
C ILE A 124 -4.65 1.90 6.54
N ARG A 125 -5.18 0.74 6.94
CA ARG A 125 -4.84 0.09 8.21
C ARG A 125 -3.36 -0.30 8.28
N ARG A 126 -2.76 -0.76 7.18
CA ARG A 126 -1.32 -1.06 7.12
C ARG A 126 -0.46 0.20 7.14
N LEU A 127 -0.87 1.25 6.43
CA LEU A 127 -0.17 2.52 6.40
C LEU A 127 -0.07 3.16 7.78
N ARG A 128 -1.17 3.10 8.56
CA ARG A 128 -1.22 3.54 9.96
C ARG A 128 -0.30 2.75 10.90
N ARG A 129 0.07 1.52 10.51
CA ARG A 129 1.01 0.65 11.24
C ARG A 129 2.47 0.78 10.76
N GLY A 130 2.75 1.69 9.83
CA GLY A 130 4.10 1.96 9.33
C GLY A 130 4.72 0.84 8.49
N ARG A 131 3.90 -0.05 7.91
CA ARG A 131 4.38 -1.17 7.07
C ARG A 131 4.37 -0.79 5.59
N LEU A 132 5.25 -1.43 4.79
CA LEU A 132 5.23 -1.34 3.32
C LEU A 132 3.87 -1.78 2.77
N THR A 133 3.21 -0.92 2.01
CA THR A 133 1.79 -1.08 1.65
C THR A 133 1.54 -1.09 0.14
N TRP A 134 2.49 -0.67 -0.71
CA TRP A 134 2.25 -0.49 -2.15
C TRP A 134 1.70 -1.73 -2.90
N TRP A 135 2.03 -2.94 -2.47
CA TRP A 135 1.57 -4.18 -3.12
C TRP A 135 0.10 -4.52 -2.80
N VAL A 136 -0.44 -4.01 -1.69
CA VAL A 136 -1.78 -4.36 -1.20
C VAL A 136 -2.86 -3.87 -2.16
N PRO A 137 -2.87 -2.60 -2.62
CA PRO A 137 -3.78 -2.14 -3.66
C PRO A 137 -3.71 -2.98 -4.93
N LEU A 138 -2.50 -3.37 -5.34
CA LEU A 138 -2.28 -4.13 -6.56
C LEU A 138 -2.89 -5.54 -6.48
N VAL A 139 -2.59 -6.29 -5.42
CA VAL A 139 -3.14 -7.64 -5.21
C VAL A 139 -4.66 -7.59 -5.01
N GLY A 140 -5.15 -6.60 -4.26
CA GLY A 140 -6.60 -6.40 -4.10
C GLY A 140 -7.31 -6.14 -5.42
N ALA A 141 -6.71 -5.33 -6.30
CA ALA A 141 -7.24 -5.08 -7.64
C ALA A 141 -7.27 -6.36 -8.49
N VAL A 142 -6.19 -7.14 -8.52
CA VAL A 142 -6.12 -8.40 -9.29
C VAL A 142 -7.21 -9.37 -8.86
N ILE A 143 -7.38 -9.58 -7.55
CA ILE A 143 -8.41 -10.49 -7.01
C ILE A 143 -9.82 -9.99 -7.38
N THR A 144 -10.08 -8.70 -7.13
CA THR A 144 -11.41 -8.12 -7.37
C THR A 144 -11.78 -8.15 -8.85
N LEU A 145 -10.84 -7.80 -9.73
CA LEU A 145 -11.04 -7.86 -11.17
C LEU A 145 -11.26 -9.29 -11.64
N GLY A 146 -10.53 -10.28 -11.11
CA GLY A 146 -10.76 -11.68 -11.44
C GLY A 146 -12.18 -12.15 -11.08
N ILE A 147 -12.67 -11.79 -9.89
CA ILE A 147 -14.04 -12.11 -9.46
C ILE A 147 -15.06 -11.39 -10.36
N ALA A 148 -14.82 -10.12 -10.69
CA ALA A 148 -15.70 -9.36 -11.57
C ALA A 148 -15.73 -9.98 -12.98
N SER A 149 -14.59 -10.38 -13.54
CA SER A 149 -14.51 -11.08 -14.83
C SER A 149 -15.33 -12.36 -14.84
N PHE A 150 -15.33 -13.13 -13.75
CA PHE A 150 -16.20 -14.31 -13.64
C PHE A 150 -17.69 -13.95 -13.74
N CYS A 151 -18.11 -12.84 -13.11
CA CYS A 151 -19.48 -12.36 -13.21
C CYS A 151 -19.89 -12.01 -14.65
N LEU A 152 -18.94 -11.60 -15.50
CA LEU A 152 -19.18 -11.28 -16.92
C LEU A 152 -19.30 -12.54 -17.79
N VAL A 153 -18.53 -13.59 -17.46
CA VAL A 153 -18.53 -14.84 -18.24
C VAL A 153 -19.85 -15.59 -18.12
N VAL A 154 -20.46 -15.61 -16.93
CA VAL A 154 -21.70 -16.35 -16.68
C VAL A 154 -22.85 -15.99 -17.64
N PRO A 155 -23.26 -14.71 -17.79
CA PRO A 155 -24.32 -14.35 -18.72
C PRO A 155 -23.92 -14.60 -20.18
N MET A 156 -22.63 -14.50 -20.53
CA MET A 156 -22.14 -14.75 -21.89
C MET A 156 -22.21 -16.23 -22.28
N MET A 157 -21.93 -17.16 -21.35
CA MET A 157 -22.08 -18.61 -21.60
C MET A 157 -23.53 -19.01 -21.89
N GLY A 158 -24.50 -18.28 -21.34
CA GLY A 158 -25.93 -18.50 -21.59
C GLY A 158 -26.48 -17.68 -22.75
N ASP A 159 -25.64 -16.96 -23.49
CA ASP A 159 -26.09 -16.13 -24.61
C ASP A 159 -26.22 -16.94 -25.91
N PRO A 160 -27.35 -16.85 -26.64
CA PRO A 160 -27.55 -17.54 -27.90
C PRO A 160 -26.46 -17.29 -28.96
N ALA A 161 -25.94 -16.06 -29.08
CA ALA A 161 -24.91 -15.75 -30.06
C ALA A 161 -23.59 -16.46 -29.72
N PHE A 162 -23.27 -16.55 -28.43
CA PHE A 162 -22.11 -17.30 -27.96
C PHE A 162 -22.25 -18.81 -28.20
N ILE A 163 -23.44 -19.38 -27.94
CA ILE A 163 -23.71 -20.81 -28.16
C ILE A 163 -23.62 -21.13 -29.66
N ALA A 164 -24.22 -20.32 -30.52
CA ALA A 164 -24.17 -20.51 -31.97
C ALA A 164 -22.73 -20.47 -32.51
N TYR A 165 -21.88 -19.62 -31.94
CA TYR A 165 -20.45 -19.58 -32.26
C TYR A 165 -19.74 -20.89 -31.87
N LEU A 166 -20.04 -21.46 -30.70
CA LEU A 166 -19.45 -22.74 -30.28
C LEU A 166 -19.91 -23.91 -31.16
N ASP A 167 -21.17 -23.94 -31.58
CA ASP A 167 -21.70 -24.97 -32.48
C ASP A 167 -20.97 -24.92 -33.84
N GLN A 168 -20.75 -23.70 -34.36
CA GLN A 168 -19.97 -23.50 -35.59
C GLN A 168 -18.50 -23.92 -35.42
N ALA A 169 -17.88 -23.58 -34.29
CA ALA A 169 -16.49 -23.91 -34.01
C ALA A 169 -16.24 -25.41 -33.80
N THR A 170 -17.24 -26.14 -33.29
CA THR A 170 -17.17 -27.58 -33.01
C THR A 170 -17.68 -28.46 -34.16
N GLY A 171 -18.30 -27.87 -35.18
CA GLY A 171 -18.77 -28.57 -36.39
C GLY A 171 -20.03 -29.40 -36.17
N VAL A 172 -20.75 -29.20 -35.06
CA VAL A 172 -22.06 -29.80 -34.81
C VAL A 172 -23.08 -28.98 -35.60
N ARG A 173 -23.50 -29.49 -36.77
CA ARG A 173 -24.62 -28.95 -37.56
C ARG A 173 -25.86 -29.82 -37.37
#